data_AF-A0A2D6T4F1-F1
#
_entry.id   AF-A0A2D6T4F1-F1
#
_cell.length_a   1.000
_cell.length_b   1.000
_cell.length_c   1.000
_cell.angle_alpha   90.00
_cell.angle_beta   90.00
_cell.angle_gamma   90.00
#
_symmetry.space_group_name_H-M   'P 1'
#
loop_
_entity.id
_entity.type
_entity.pdbx_description
1 polymer ?
#
loop_
_entity_poly.entity_id
_entity_poly.type
_entity_poly.pdbx_seq_one_letter_code
_entity_poly.pdbx_strand_id
1 'polypeptide(L)'
;MKPLKKGAAERSVSQQPWTNGFVERLQGTILHEHWRIAFRRRFFTTRQQLEQPLQRFLIYYNDERPHFGYRTKGRRPSDIFWGAKGRT
;
A
#
# COMPACT_ATOMS: atom_id res chain seq x y z
N MET A 1 10.37 33.67 -26.56
CA MET A 1 9.47 32.76 -25.81
C MET A 1 10.30 31.57 -25.31
N LYS A 2 10.69 31.54 -24.03
CA LYS A 2 11.49 30.44 -23.47
C LYS A 2 10.58 29.27 -23.13
N PRO A 3 10.91 28.01 -23.46
CA PRO A 3 10.07 26.88 -23.07
C PRO A 3 10.09 26.73 -21.54
N LEU A 4 8.90 26.63 -20.95
CA LEU A 4 8.71 26.29 -19.55
C LEU A 4 9.40 24.95 -19.26
N LYS A 5 10.33 24.95 -18.30
CA LYS A 5 10.87 23.72 -17.75
C LYS A 5 9.68 22.93 -17.19
N LYS A 6 9.35 21.80 -17.82
CA LYS A 6 8.42 20.82 -17.25
C LYS A 6 8.98 20.48 -15.87
N GLY A 7 8.26 20.89 -14.83
CA GLY A 7 8.55 20.52 -13.45
C GLY A 7 8.74 19.02 -13.39
N ALA A 8 9.73 18.59 -12.63
CA ALA A 8 10.09 17.20 -12.43
C ALA A 8 8.81 16.37 -12.28
N ALA A 9 8.57 15.48 -13.25
CA ALA A 9 7.55 14.47 -13.12
C ALA A 9 7.91 13.65 -11.88
N GLU A 10 7.24 13.93 -10.77
CA GLU A 10 7.15 13.01 -9.64
C GLU A 10 6.79 11.66 -10.26
N ARG A 11 7.67 10.67 -10.11
CA ARG A 11 7.60 9.38 -10.80
C ARG A 11 6.36 8.61 -10.36
N SER A 12 5.20 8.95 -10.90
CA SER A 12 3.98 8.18 -10.75
C SER A 12 3.96 7.12 -11.83
N VAL A 13 4.22 5.89 -11.40
CA VAL A 13 3.83 4.64 -12.05
C VAL A 13 4.46 4.41 -13.44
N SER A 14 5.29 3.36 -13.50
CA SER A 14 5.71 2.74 -14.75
C SER A 14 4.49 2.59 -15.68
N GLN A 15 4.53 3.19 -16.86
CA GLN A 15 3.43 3.22 -17.84
C GLN A 15 3.15 1.85 -18.49
N GLN A 16 3.61 0.77 -17.85
CA GLN A 16 3.61 -0.58 -18.36
C GLN A 16 2.68 -1.43 -17.49
N PRO A 17 1.58 -1.97 -18.04
CA PRO A 17 0.56 -2.68 -17.26
C PRO A 17 1.10 -3.92 -16.51
N TRP A 18 2.23 -4.49 -16.93
CA TRP A 18 2.82 -5.67 -16.30
C TRP A 18 3.64 -5.38 -15.03
N THR A 19 4.10 -4.13 -14.83
CA THR A 19 4.89 -3.76 -13.64
C THR A 19 4.02 -3.30 -12.47
N ASN A 20 2.76 -2.92 -12.74
CA ASN A 20 1.86 -2.35 -11.73
C ASN A 20 0.94 -3.37 -11.02
N GLY A 21 0.87 -4.61 -11.50
CA GLY A 21 -0.12 -5.59 -11.02
C GLY A 21 -0.09 -5.88 -9.51
N PHE A 22 1.07 -5.76 -8.86
CA PHE A 22 1.17 -5.90 -7.39
C PHE A 22 0.54 -4.71 -6.65
N VAL A 23 0.79 -3.50 -7.14
CA VAL A 23 0.25 -2.27 -6.55
C VAL A 23 -1.26 -2.24 -6.73
N GLU A 24 -1.76 -2.59 -7.93
CA GLU A 24 -3.19 -2.68 -8.22
C GLU A 24 -3.89 -3.69 -7.30
N ARG A 25 -3.27 -4.87 -7.10
CA ARG A 25 -3.81 -5.89 -6.19
C ARG A 25 -3.81 -5.43 -4.74
N LEU A 26 -2.77 -4.72 -4.31
CA LEU A 26 -2.71 -4.13 -2.97
C LEU A 26 -3.80 -3.06 -2.80
N GLN A 27 -3.96 -2.16 -3.77
CA GLN A 27 -5.00 -1.12 -3.76
C GLN A 27 -6.40 -1.72 -3.69
N GLY A 28 -6.67 -2.78 -4.47
CA GLY A 28 -7.91 -3.54 -4.36
C GLY A 28 -8.10 -4.15 -2.98
N THR A 29 -7.06 -4.75 -2.40
CA THR A 29 -7.14 -5.34 -1.06
C THR A 29 -7.47 -4.29 0.01
N ILE A 30 -6.78 -3.15 -0.01
CA ILE A 30 -7.06 -2.02 0.89
C ILE A 30 -8.50 -1.53 0.71
N LEU A 31 -8.97 -1.38 -0.53
CA LEU A 31 -10.34 -0.95 -0.82
C LEU A 31 -11.37 -1.92 -0.22
N HIS A 32 -11.20 -3.21 -0.48
CA HIS A 32 -12.18 -4.23 -0.12
C HIS A 32 -12.17 -4.59 1.38
N GLU A 33 -10.99 -4.78 1.97
CA GLU A 33 -10.84 -5.22 3.35
C GLU A 33 -10.87 -4.05 4.35
N HIS A 34 -10.35 -2.87 3.97
CA HIS A 34 -10.27 -1.72 4.87
C HIS A 34 -11.37 -0.69 4.58
N TRP A 35 -11.33 -0.06 3.41
CA TRP A 35 -12.12 1.15 3.16
C TRP A 35 -13.63 0.92 3.12
N ARG A 36 -14.08 -0.18 2.52
CA ARG A 36 -15.51 -0.53 2.52
C ARG A 36 -16.10 -0.66 3.92
N ILE A 37 -15.31 -1.11 4.90
CA ILE A 37 -15.75 -1.24 6.29
C ILE A 37 -15.61 0.10 7.02
N ALA A 38 -14.46 0.76 6.87
CA ALA A 38 -14.14 2.01 7.55
C ALA A 38 -15.13 3.13 7.20
N PHE A 39 -15.42 3.33 5.90
CA PHE A 39 -16.35 4.37 5.44
C PHE A 39 -17.81 4.11 5.82
N ARG A 40 -18.20 2.85 6.05
CA ARG A 40 -19.55 2.52 6.55
C ARG A 40 -19.72 2.84 8.03
N ARG A 41 -18.63 2.82 8.80
CA ARG A 41 -18.67 2.95 10.27
C ARG A 41 -18.42 4.38 10.74
N ARG A 42 -17.73 5.19 9.94
CA ARG A 42 -17.28 6.53 10.36
C ARG A 42 -17.19 7.48 9.17
N PHE A 43 -17.60 8.72 9.41
CA PHE A 43 -17.28 9.85 8.55
C PHE A 43 -15.90 10.43 8.92
N PHE A 44 -15.08 10.65 7.90
CA PHE A 44 -13.75 11.22 8.05
C PHE A 44 -13.79 12.68 7.62
N THR A 45 -13.41 13.60 8.51
CA THR A 45 -13.47 15.05 8.26
C THR A 45 -12.09 15.68 8.08
N THR A 46 -11.02 14.96 8.45
CA THR A 46 -9.65 15.45 8.32
C THR A 46 -8.73 14.39 7.73
N ARG A 47 -7.64 14.83 7.08
CA ARG A 47 -6.60 13.95 6.54
C ARG A 47 -6.04 13.00 7.60
N GLN A 48 -5.76 13.50 8.80
CA GLN A 48 -5.19 12.69 9.88
C GLN A 48 -6.12 11.54 10.29
N GLN A 49 -7.45 11.76 10.25
CA GLN A 49 -8.42 10.71 10.54
C GLN A 49 -8.44 9.61 9.48
N LEU A 50 -8.04 9.89 8.23
CA LEU A 50 -7.85 8.88 7.17
C LEU A 50 -6.51 8.18 7.30
N GLU A 51 -5.46 8.90 7.65
CA GLU A 51 -4.11 8.33 7.71
C GLU A 51 -3.92 7.34 8.84
N GLN A 52 -4.40 7.65 10.04
CA GLN A 52 -4.26 6.74 11.17
C GLN A 52 -4.83 5.32 10.94
N PRO A 53 -6.07 5.14 10.45
CA PRO A 53 -6.60 3.80 10.18
C PRO A 53 -5.86 3.11 9.03
N LEU A 54 -5.46 3.85 7.99
CA LEU A 54 -4.66 3.28 6.91
C LEU A 54 -3.30 2.78 7.40
N GLN A 55 -2.59 3.57 8.21
CA GLN A 55 -1.30 3.17 8.78
C GLN A 55 -1.45 1.90 9.63
N ARG A 56 -2.48 1.83 10.48
CA ARG A 56 -2.79 0.62 11.23
C ARG A 56 -3.07 -0.58 10.33
N PHE A 57 -3.83 -0.39 9.26
CA PHE A 57 -4.09 -1.46 8.29
C PHE A 57 -2.80 -1.94 7.61
N LEU A 58 -1.89 -1.03 7.27
CA LEU A 58 -0.62 -1.39 6.64
C LEU A 58 0.31 -2.16 7.59
N ILE A 59 0.34 -1.83 8.88
CA ILE A 59 1.06 -2.62 9.89
C ILE A 59 0.49 -4.03 9.93
N TYR A 60 -0.83 -4.16 10.11
CA TYR A 60 -1.50 -5.47 10.10
C TYR A 60 -1.18 -6.28 8.83
N TYR A 61 -1.31 -5.66 7.65
CA TYR A 61 -1.09 -6.33 6.38
C TYR A 61 0.35 -6.81 6.19
N ASN A 62 1.34 -6.01 6.63
CA ASN A 62 2.75 -6.29 6.41
C ASN A 62 3.39 -7.17 7.49
N ASP A 63 2.95 -7.03 8.75
CA ASP A 63 3.68 -7.53 9.93
C ASP A 63 2.88 -8.53 10.78
N GLU A 64 1.57 -8.65 10.57
CA GLU A 64 0.71 -9.55 11.37
C GLU A 64 0.05 -10.63 10.51
N ARG A 65 -0.40 -10.28 9.30
CA ARG A 65 -1.09 -11.21 8.40
C ARG A 65 -0.12 -12.16 7.71
N PRO A 66 -0.29 -13.50 7.83
CA PRO A 66 0.44 -14.46 7.01
C PRO A 66 -0.10 -14.45 5.56
N HIS A 67 0.81 -14.47 4.58
CA HIS A 67 0.44 -14.46 3.16
C HIS A 67 0.72 -15.80 2.51
N PHE A 68 -0.32 -16.51 2.10
CA PHE A 68 -0.22 -17.85 1.49
C PHE A 68 0.00 -17.84 -0.03
N GLY A 69 0.32 -16.69 -0.62
CA GLY A 69 0.69 -16.61 -2.04
C GLY A 69 1.95 -17.41 -2.36
N TYR A 70 2.09 -17.82 -3.62
CA TYR A 70 3.24 -18.62 -4.11
C TYR A 70 4.61 -18.04 -3.73
N ARG A 71 4.76 -16.71 -3.75
CA ARG A 71 6.01 -16.01 -3.43
C ARG A 71 6.26 -15.89 -1.93
N THR A 72 5.21 -15.75 -1.14
CA THR A 72 5.28 -15.50 0.30
C THR A 72 5.32 -16.78 1.12
N LYS A 73 4.68 -17.87 0.66
CA LYS A 73 4.70 -19.21 1.28
C LYS A 73 4.35 -19.21 2.77
N GLY A 74 3.35 -18.42 3.16
CA GLY A 74 2.91 -18.27 4.55
C GLY A 74 3.70 -17.24 5.37
N ARG A 75 4.82 -16.73 4.86
CA ARG A 75 5.60 -15.68 5.52
C ARG A 75 4.93 -14.31 5.35
N ARG A 76 5.24 -13.40 6.28
CA ARG A 76 4.73 -12.04 6.23
C ARG A 76 5.59 -11.19 5.28
N PRO A 77 5.01 -10.17 4.62
CA PRO A 77 5.74 -9.30 3.70
C PRO A 77 6.99 -8.69 4.33
N SER A 78 6.94 -8.28 5.59
CA SER A 78 8.10 -7.73 6.29
C SER A 78 9.21 -8.75 6.53
N ASP A 79 8.87 -10.00 6.84
CA ASP A 79 9.85 -11.09 7.00
C ASP A 79 10.63 -11.32 5.70
N ILE A 80 9.97 -11.16 4.54
CA ILE A 80 10.60 -11.36 3.22
C ILE A 80 11.45 -10.16 2.84
N PHE A 81 10.94 -8.95 3.08
CA PHE A 81 11.59 -7.72 2.66
C PHE A 81 12.83 -7.40 3.52
N TRP A 82 12.74 -7.60 4.84
CA TRP A 82 13.84 -7.33 5.76
C TRP A 82 14.68 -8.55 6.12
N GLY A 83 14.19 -9.76 5.82
CA GLY A 83 14.88 -11.00 6.15
C GLY A 83 15.10 -11.17 7.65
N ALA A 84 16.15 -11.89 8.02
CA ALA A 84 16.51 -12.18 9.42
C ALA A 84 16.91 -10.94 10.25
N LYS A 85 17.08 -9.77 9.62
CA LYS A 85 17.51 -8.54 10.30
C LYS A 85 16.37 -7.83 11.03
N GLY A 86 15.11 -8.13 10.69
CA GLY A 86 13.95 -7.41 11.21
C GLY A 86 13.91 -5.94 10.79
N ARG A 87 12.75 -5.30 10.94
CA ARG A 87 12.60 -3.85 10.70
C ARG A 87 13.09 -3.10 11.96
N THR A 88 14.40 -2.94 12.12
CA THR A 88 15.01 -2.10 13.17
C THR A 88 15.23 -0.68 12.70
#